data_AF-A0A2C6BN76-F1
#
_entry.id   AF-A0A2C6BN76-F1
#
_cell.length_a   1.000
_cell.length_b   1.000
_cell.length_c   1.000
_cell.angle_alpha   90.00
_cell.angle_beta   90.00
_cell.angle_gamma   90.00
#
_symmetry.space_group_name_H-M   'P 1'
#
loop_
_entity.id
_entity.type
_entity.pdbx_description
1 polymer ?
#
loop_
_entity_poly.entity_id
_entity_poly.type
_entity_poly.pdbx_seq_one_letter_code
_entity_poly.pdbx_strand_id
1 'polypeptide(L)'
;MNKYTNEMIEFLREVTSGKTYKEITELFNKKFNLNITAEKIKSLLSRKKICTGTKGCLYKKGKVPWNKGKKSYMGANRTSFKKGHKPKNWRPVGSERVDKDGYTLIKIAEPRSWCLKHRLIWEEHHKMKVPFGQAIIFGDGDKTNFSIENLICVSRKELRVLNKFGLIKNDVELTKTGLNVAKIRIKLAELRREKK
;
A
#
# COMPACT_ATOMS: atom_id res chain seq x y z
N MET A 1 29.99 38.45 -39.73
CA MET A 1 29.16 39.07 -40.79
C MET A 1 27.73 39.22 -40.26
N ASN A 2 27.21 40.45 -40.18
CA ASN A 2 25.85 40.68 -39.63
C ASN A 2 24.80 40.33 -40.69
N LYS A 3 24.00 39.29 -40.42
CA LYS A 3 22.95 38.78 -41.34
C LYS A 3 21.74 39.72 -41.50
N TYR A 4 21.61 40.74 -40.65
CA TYR A 4 20.51 41.70 -40.68
C TYR A 4 21.08 43.11 -40.70
N THR A 5 20.61 43.94 -41.65
CA THR A 5 21.02 45.35 -41.79
C THR A 5 20.40 46.23 -40.71
N ASN A 6 20.93 47.43 -40.52
CA ASN A 6 20.38 48.38 -39.54
C ASN A 6 18.94 48.80 -39.89
N GLU A 7 18.64 48.96 -41.18
CA GLU A 7 17.30 49.27 -41.70
C GLU A 7 16.26 48.20 -41.30
N MET A 8 16.64 46.91 -41.36
CA MET A 8 15.77 45.82 -40.92
C MET A 8 15.48 45.88 -39.42
N ILE A 9 16.46 46.33 -38.62
CA ILE A 9 16.32 46.43 -37.16
C ILE A 9 15.44 47.63 -36.79
N GLU A 10 15.57 48.77 -37.48
CA GLU A 10 14.70 49.94 -37.27
C GLU A 10 13.25 49.64 -37.63
N PHE A 11 13.01 48.99 -38.76
CA PHE A 11 11.66 48.56 -39.12
C PHE A 11 11.01 47.67 -38.05
N LEU A 12 11.79 46.77 -37.43
CA LEU A 12 11.31 45.95 -36.33
C LEU A 12 10.98 46.80 -35.09
N ARG A 13 11.74 47.86 -34.79
CA ARG A 13 11.43 48.75 -33.64
C ARG A 13 10.08 49.45 -33.81
N GLU A 14 9.73 49.88 -35.01
CA GLU A 14 8.47 50.56 -35.29
C GLU A 14 7.26 49.61 -35.24
N VAL A 15 7.41 48.42 -35.81
CA VAL A 15 6.27 47.52 -36.07
C VAL A 15 5.90 46.63 -34.88
N THR A 16 6.86 46.38 -33.97
CA THR A 16 6.75 45.36 -32.92
C THR A 16 5.74 45.64 -31.81
N SER A 17 5.39 46.90 -31.57
CA SER A 17 4.48 47.27 -30.47
C SER A 17 3.08 46.67 -30.69
N GLY A 18 2.60 45.92 -29.69
CA GLY A 18 1.22 45.40 -29.62
C GLY A 18 0.91 44.20 -30.51
N LYS A 19 1.85 43.75 -31.37
CA LYS A 19 1.63 42.62 -32.30
C LYS A 19 2.20 41.31 -31.75
N THR A 20 1.68 40.19 -32.25
CA THR A 20 2.22 38.85 -31.97
C THR A 20 3.45 38.57 -32.84
N TYR A 21 4.30 37.63 -32.42
CA TYR A 21 5.47 37.23 -33.21
C TYR A 21 5.12 36.73 -34.61
N LYS A 22 3.93 36.13 -34.78
CA LYS A 22 3.46 35.65 -36.09
C LYS A 22 3.18 36.83 -37.03
N GLU A 23 2.40 37.81 -36.57
CA GLU A 23 2.06 39.02 -37.34
C GLU A 23 3.32 39.83 -37.69
N ILE A 24 4.27 39.97 -36.75
CA ILE A 24 5.54 40.68 -36.99
C ILE A 24 6.34 39.97 -38.09
N THR A 25 6.34 38.63 -38.10
CA THR A 25 7.08 37.83 -39.08
C THR A 25 6.48 37.94 -40.47
N GLU A 26 5.15 37.93 -40.58
CA GLU A 26 4.44 38.14 -41.85
C GLU A 26 4.76 39.53 -42.44
N LEU A 27 4.74 40.58 -41.62
CA LEU A 27 5.09 41.94 -42.04
C LEU A 27 6.57 42.07 -42.45
N PHE A 28 7.47 41.43 -41.72
CA PHE A 28 8.91 41.44 -42.02
C PHE A 28 9.23 40.72 -43.34
N ASN A 29 8.65 39.53 -43.53
CA ASN A 29 8.82 38.75 -44.75
C ASN A 29 8.22 39.47 -45.97
N LYS A 30 7.07 40.14 -45.81
CA LYS A 30 6.44 40.93 -46.88
C LYS A 30 7.26 42.15 -47.28
N LYS A 31 7.87 42.87 -46.33
CA LYS A 31 8.63 44.10 -46.63
C LYS A 31 9.99 43.82 -47.27
N PHE A 32 10.70 42.80 -46.81
CA PHE A 32 12.05 42.49 -47.28
C PHE A 32 12.11 41.30 -48.27
N ASN A 33 10.94 40.77 -48.66
CA ASN A 33 10.79 39.59 -49.52
C ASN A 33 11.62 38.38 -49.04
N LEU A 34 11.59 38.13 -47.72
CA LEU A 34 12.32 37.03 -47.07
C LEU A 34 11.37 35.94 -46.60
N ASN A 35 11.91 34.76 -46.30
CA ASN A 35 11.16 33.64 -45.73
C ASN A 35 11.75 33.23 -44.37
N ILE A 36 11.63 34.11 -43.39
CA ILE A 36 12.14 33.89 -42.03
C ILE A 36 11.04 33.33 -41.14
N THR A 37 11.41 32.39 -40.25
CA THR A 37 10.50 31.79 -39.28
C THR A 37 10.25 32.72 -38.08
N ALA A 38 9.09 32.56 -37.45
CA ALA A 38 8.73 33.37 -36.28
C ALA A 38 9.71 33.21 -35.11
N GLU A 39 10.34 32.04 -34.98
CA GLU A 39 11.39 31.79 -33.98
C GLU A 39 12.66 32.60 -34.23
N LYS A 40 13.05 32.78 -35.49
CA LYS A 40 14.23 33.58 -35.86
C LYS A 40 13.99 35.06 -35.59
N ILE A 41 12.78 35.56 -35.91
CA ILE A 41 12.36 36.92 -35.54
C ILE A 41 12.32 37.09 -34.02
N LYS A 42 11.73 36.14 -33.29
CA LYS A 42 11.72 36.15 -31.81
C LYS A 42 13.14 36.22 -31.23
N SER A 43 14.06 35.40 -31.74
CA SER A 43 15.47 35.43 -31.34
C SER A 43 16.15 36.76 -31.67
N LEU A 44 15.87 37.33 -32.84
CA LEU A 44 16.41 38.63 -33.26
C LEU A 44 15.92 39.77 -32.37
N LEU A 45 14.62 39.84 -32.08
CA LEU A 45 14.02 40.84 -31.19
C LEU A 45 14.60 40.74 -29.78
N SER A 46 14.76 39.52 -29.26
CA SER A 46 15.40 39.28 -27.96
C SER A 46 16.85 39.78 -27.92
N ARG A 47 17.68 39.43 -28.92
CA ARG A 47 19.08 39.88 -29.01
C ARG A 47 19.21 41.40 -29.15
N LYS A 48 18.26 42.06 -29.80
CA LYS A 48 18.23 43.52 -29.98
C LYS A 48 17.48 44.25 -28.87
N LYS A 49 17.02 43.53 -27.84
CA LYS A 49 16.26 44.06 -26.69
C LYS A 49 15.02 44.85 -27.12
N ILE A 50 14.32 44.38 -28.15
CA ILE A 50 13.07 44.95 -28.66
C ILE A 50 11.89 44.17 -28.06
N CYS A 51 11.02 44.85 -27.34
CA CYS A 51 9.88 44.23 -26.64
C CYS A 51 8.57 44.48 -27.40
N THR A 52 7.77 43.45 -27.61
CA THR A 52 6.49 43.56 -28.34
C THR A 52 5.32 44.05 -27.47
N GLY A 53 5.50 44.12 -26.14
CA GLY A 53 4.47 44.56 -25.19
C GLY A 53 3.29 43.58 -25.01
N THR A 54 3.16 42.57 -25.87
CA THR A 54 2.21 41.48 -25.78
C THR A 54 2.64 40.49 -24.70
N LYS A 55 1.97 40.53 -23.54
CA LYS A 55 2.01 39.43 -22.58
C LYS A 55 1.32 38.25 -23.27
N GLY A 56 2.09 37.29 -23.79
CA GLY A 56 1.59 36.07 -24.43
C GLY A 56 0.88 35.14 -23.43
N CYS A 57 -0.04 35.66 -22.63
CA CYS A 57 -0.81 34.88 -21.68
C CYS A 57 -1.77 33.97 -22.45
N LEU A 58 -1.51 32.67 -22.34
CA LEU A 58 -2.38 31.58 -22.81
C LEU A 58 -3.82 31.71 -22.31
N TYR A 59 -4.04 32.48 -21.24
CA TYR A 59 -5.33 32.71 -20.62
C TYR A 59 -5.74 34.18 -20.80
N LYS A 60 -6.80 34.40 -21.57
CA LYS A 60 -7.45 35.71 -21.67
C LYS A 60 -8.04 36.09 -20.31
N LYS A 61 -7.91 37.37 -19.93
CA LYS A 61 -8.52 37.92 -18.71
C LYS A 61 -10.03 37.59 -18.71
N GLY A 62 -10.52 36.94 -17.64
CA GLY A 62 -11.91 36.52 -17.50
C GLY A 62 -12.23 35.05 -17.85
N LYS A 63 -11.25 34.25 -18.29
CA LYS A 63 -11.47 32.81 -18.50
C LYS A 63 -11.47 32.03 -17.18
N VAL A 64 -12.55 31.29 -16.93
CA VAL A 64 -12.68 30.38 -15.77
C VAL A 64 -12.13 29.00 -16.15
N PRO A 65 -11.18 28.45 -15.39
CA PRO A 65 -10.71 27.07 -15.58
C PRO A 65 -11.84 26.05 -15.37
N TRP A 66 -11.86 24.96 -16.15
CA TRP A 66 -12.88 23.90 -16.08
C TRP A 66 -12.98 23.19 -14.72
N ASN A 67 -11.93 23.30 -13.90
CA ASN A 67 -11.82 22.71 -12.57
C ASN A 67 -12.08 23.71 -11.43
N LYS A 68 -12.45 24.96 -11.72
CA LYS A 68 -12.76 25.96 -10.69
C LYS A 68 -13.92 25.45 -9.83
N GLY A 69 -13.70 25.37 -8.52
CA GLY A 69 -14.67 24.86 -7.54
C GLY A 69 -14.61 23.35 -7.29
N LYS A 70 -13.81 22.57 -8.04
CA LYS A 70 -13.64 21.13 -7.81
C LYS A 70 -12.47 20.87 -6.87
N LYS A 71 -12.73 20.71 -5.57
CA LYS A 71 -11.71 20.34 -4.57
C LYS A 71 -11.52 18.82 -4.57
N SER A 72 -10.29 18.35 -4.76
CA SER A 72 -9.93 16.91 -4.73
C SER A 72 -10.71 16.01 -5.70
N TYR A 73 -11.10 16.51 -6.88
CA TYR A 73 -11.78 15.68 -7.87
C TYR A 73 -10.81 14.68 -8.49
N MET A 74 -10.85 13.45 -7.98
CA MET A 74 -10.38 12.26 -8.68
C MET A 74 -11.62 11.47 -9.07
N GLY A 75 -11.98 11.50 -10.36
CA GLY A 75 -13.01 10.58 -10.87
C GLY A 75 -12.64 9.12 -10.56
N ALA A 76 -13.62 8.22 -10.65
CA ALA A 76 -13.35 6.79 -10.48
C ALA A 76 -12.19 6.37 -11.40
N ASN A 77 -11.10 5.94 -10.79
CA ASN A 77 -9.87 5.55 -11.48
C ASN A 77 -9.77 4.03 -11.55
N ARG A 78 -8.76 3.50 -12.25
CA ARG A 78 -8.52 2.06 -12.39
C ARG A 78 -8.50 1.29 -11.05
N THR A 79 -8.17 1.97 -9.95
CA THR A 79 -8.09 1.44 -8.58
C THR A 79 -9.37 1.62 -7.75
N SER A 80 -10.42 2.22 -8.33
CA SER A 80 -11.71 2.39 -7.66
C SER A 80 -12.54 1.12 -7.78
N PHE A 81 -12.72 0.40 -6.68
CA PHE A 81 -13.53 -0.83 -6.64
C PHE A 81 -15.03 -0.51 -6.68
N LYS A 82 -15.78 -1.23 -7.52
CA LYS A 82 -17.25 -1.15 -7.52
C LYS A 82 -17.82 -1.73 -6.20
N LYS A 83 -18.97 -1.22 -5.75
CA LYS A 83 -19.70 -1.80 -4.60
C LYS A 83 -19.96 -3.29 -4.86
N GLY A 84 -19.64 -4.15 -3.89
CA GLY A 84 -19.76 -5.61 -4.02
C GLY A 84 -18.54 -6.30 -4.66
N HIS A 85 -17.49 -5.57 -5.01
CA HIS A 85 -16.27 -6.17 -5.55
C HIS A 85 -15.55 -7.03 -4.48
N LYS A 86 -15.51 -8.34 -4.71
CA LYS A 86 -14.74 -9.28 -3.89
C LYS A 86 -13.30 -9.36 -4.41
N PRO A 87 -12.28 -9.21 -3.55
CA PRO A 87 -10.88 -9.41 -3.96
C PRO A 87 -10.64 -10.82 -4.51
N LYS A 88 -9.64 -10.98 -5.38
CA LYS A 88 -9.25 -12.30 -5.95
C LYS A 88 -9.01 -13.37 -4.88
N ASN A 89 -8.51 -12.99 -3.71
CA ASN A 89 -8.19 -13.90 -2.62
C ASN A 89 -9.35 -14.11 -1.63
N TRP A 90 -10.55 -13.61 -1.94
CA TRP A 90 -11.74 -13.84 -1.13
C TRP A 90 -12.09 -15.33 -1.12
N ARG A 91 -12.48 -15.83 0.05
CA ARG A 91 -12.96 -17.21 0.25
C ARG A 91 -14.26 -17.18 1.05
N PRO A 92 -15.23 -18.08 0.78
CA PRO A 92 -16.46 -18.18 1.57
C PRO A 92 -16.18 -18.63 3.01
N VAL A 93 -17.11 -18.35 3.92
CA VAL A 93 -17.11 -18.90 5.29
C VAL A 93 -17.11 -20.43 5.22
N GLY A 94 -16.37 -21.10 6.11
CA GLY A 94 -16.11 -22.54 6.09
C GLY A 94 -14.87 -22.94 5.29
N SER A 95 -14.29 -22.05 4.48
CA SER A 95 -13.07 -22.38 3.73
C SER A 95 -11.88 -22.64 4.64
N GLU A 96 -11.04 -23.60 4.25
CA GLU A 96 -9.78 -23.90 4.91
C GLU A 96 -8.59 -23.27 4.17
N ARG A 97 -7.54 -22.92 4.93
CA ARG A 97 -6.22 -22.56 4.41
C ARG A 97 -5.13 -22.97 5.40
N VAL A 98 -3.94 -23.30 4.88
CA VAL A 98 -2.75 -23.52 5.69
C VAL A 98 -1.98 -22.20 5.81
N ASP A 99 -1.51 -21.89 7.01
CA ASP A 99 -0.70 -20.71 7.28
C ASP A 99 0.80 -20.95 7.05
N LYS A 100 1.62 -19.88 7.07
CA LYS A 100 3.08 -19.99 6.89
C LYS A 100 3.72 -20.95 7.90
N ASP A 101 3.17 -21.00 9.11
CA ASP A 101 3.66 -21.85 10.19
C ASP A 101 3.11 -23.29 10.13
N GLY A 102 2.35 -23.65 9.09
CA GLY A 102 1.81 -25.00 8.88
C GLY A 102 0.49 -25.30 9.62
N TYR A 103 -0.13 -24.31 10.25
CA TYR A 103 -1.43 -24.49 10.92
C TYR A 103 -2.60 -24.35 9.94
N THR A 104 -3.59 -25.24 10.06
CA THR A 104 -4.85 -25.13 9.31
C THR A 104 -5.80 -24.14 9.98
N LEU A 105 -6.32 -23.20 9.20
CA LEU A 105 -7.25 -22.15 9.60
C LEU A 105 -8.58 -22.32 8.86
N ILE A 106 -9.69 -22.14 9.58
CA ILE A 106 -11.05 -22.12 9.04
C ILE A 106 -11.58 -20.69 9.08
N LYS A 107 -12.22 -20.24 7.99
CA LYS A 107 -12.91 -18.95 7.96
C LYS A 107 -14.25 -19.07 8.69
N ILE A 108 -14.45 -18.33 9.77
CA ILE A 108 -15.69 -18.40 10.59
C ILE A 108 -16.69 -17.30 10.23
N ALA A 109 -16.22 -16.12 9.85
CA ALA A 109 -17.10 -14.99 9.56
C ALA A 109 -16.50 -14.06 8.50
N GLU A 110 -17.38 -13.25 7.90
CA GLU A 110 -17.00 -12.14 7.03
C GLU A 110 -16.60 -10.90 7.85
N PRO A 111 -15.69 -10.04 7.35
CA PRO A 111 -15.00 -10.14 6.05
C PRO A 111 -13.76 -11.04 6.05
N ARG A 112 -13.01 -11.11 7.17
CA ARG A 112 -11.71 -11.83 7.25
C ARG A 112 -11.46 -12.48 8.62
N SER A 113 -12.49 -13.08 9.21
CA SER A 113 -12.37 -13.78 10.50
C SER A 113 -11.94 -15.23 10.27
N TRP A 114 -10.69 -15.54 10.63
CA TRP A 114 -10.10 -16.87 10.54
C TRP A 114 -9.69 -17.35 11.93
N CYS A 115 -9.93 -18.62 12.22
CA CYS A 115 -9.50 -19.25 13.47
C CYS A 115 -8.81 -20.58 13.21
N LEU A 116 -8.02 -21.03 14.19
CA LEU A 116 -7.28 -22.27 14.13
C LEU A 116 -8.24 -23.47 14.18
N LYS A 117 -8.12 -24.40 13.22
CA LYS A 117 -8.99 -25.57 13.11
C LYS A 117 -8.94 -26.45 14.37
N HIS A 118 -7.75 -26.71 14.89
CA HIS A 118 -7.58 -27.48 16.13
C HIS A 118 -8.27 -26.83 17.34
N ARG A 119 -8.37 -25.49 17.37
CA ARG A 119 -9.09 -24.80 18.44
C ARG A 119 -10.58 -25.10 18.36
N LEU A 120 -11.17 -25.00 17.17
CA LEU A 120 -12.60 -25.25 16.98
C LEU A 120 -12.97 -26.69 17.33
N ILE A 121 -12.17 -27.66 16.89
CA ILE A 121 -12.40 -29.08 17.17
C ILE A 121 -12.35 -29.35 18.68
N TRP A 122 -11.38 -28.76 19.38
CA TRP A 122 -11.30 -28.89 20.82
C TRP A 122 -12.50 -28.25 21.55
N GLU A 123 -12.92 -27.05 21.12
CA GLU A 123 -14.06 -26.32 21.69
C GLU A 123 -15.39 -27.06 21.47
N GLU A 124 -15.56 -27.67 20.28
CA GLU A 124 -16.73 -28.49 19.93
C GLU A 124 -16.80 -29.74 20.80
N HIS A 125 -15.68 -30.45 20.98
CA HIS A 125 -15.62 -31.66 21.78
C HIS A 125 -15.87 -31.39 23.27
N HIS A 126 -15.20 -30.39 23.84
CA HIS A 126 -15.33 -30.07 25.28
C HIS A 126 -16.54 -29.20 25.60
N LYS A 127 -17.28 -28.73 24.59
CA LYS A 127 -18.42 -27.80 24.70
C LYS A 127 -18.09 -26.54 25.52
N MET A 128 -16.83 -26.12 25.48
CA MET A 128 -16.31 -24.99 26.23
C MET A 128 -15.37 -24.18 25.35
N LYS A 129 -15.40 -22.86 25.49
CA LYS A 129 -14.40 -22.00 24.86
C LYS A 129 -13.05 -22.19 25.53
N VAL A 130 -11.96 -22.07 24.77
CA VAL A 130 -10.62 -22.12 25.36
C VAL A 130 -10.50 -21.03 26.42
N PRO A 131 -10.21 -21.39 27.69
CA PRO A 131 -10.10 -20.42 28.76
C PRO A 131 -9.04 -19.36 28.49
N PHE A 132 -9.25 -18.16 29.03
CA PHE A 132 -8.31 -17.07 28.87
C PHE A 132 -6.92 -17.46 29.38
N GLY A 133 -5.88 -17.19 28.59
CA GLY A 133 -4.51 -17.54 28.94
C GLY A 133 -4.15 -19.03 28.75
N GLN A 134 -5.03 -19.83 28.13
CA GLN A 134 -4.72 -21.19 27.67
C GLN A 134 -4.48 -21.23 26.15
N ALA A 135 -3.77 -22.26 25.72
CA ALA A 135 -3.45 -22.56 24.34
C ALA A 135 -3.62 -24.06 24.11
N ILE A 136 -3.98 -24.44 22.88
CA ILE A 136 -4.07 -25.83 22.47
C ILE A 136 -2.79 -26.15 21.70
N ILE A 137 -2.17 -27.28 22.04
CA ILE A 137 -0.98 -27.79 21.37
C ILE A 137 -1.27 -29.18 20.79
N PHE A 138 -0.51 -29.55 19.77
CA PHE A 138 -0.46 -30.90 19.24
C PHE A 138 0.55 -31.71 20.07
N GLY A 139 0.10 -32.80 20.66
CA GLY A 139 0.90 -33.67 21.54
C GLY A 139 1.98 -34.45 20.79
N ASP A 140 1.74 -34.79 19.53
CA ASP A 140 2.65 -35.47 18.59
C ASP A 140 3.51 -34.52 17.74
N GLY A 141 3.27 -33.21 17.84
CA GLY A 141 3.93 -32.21 17.00
C GLY A 141 3.45 -32.15 15.54
N ASP A 142 2.54 -33.03 15.11
CA ASP A 142 1.94 -33.00 13.78
C ASP A 142 0.73 -32.06 13.76
N LYS A 143 0.87 -30.97 13.01
CA LYS A 143 -0.15 -29.90 12.89
C LYS A 143 -1.35 -30.30 12.02
N THR A 144 -1.30 -31.48 11.40
CA THR A 144 -2.36 -32.05 10.58
C THR A 144 -3.20 -33.09 11.32
N ASN A 145 -2.72 -33.60 12.46
CA ASN A 145 -3.43 -34.57 13.27
C ASN A 145 -4.41 -33.88 14.25
N PHE A 146 -5.68 -33.82 13.85
CA PHE A 146 -6.75 -33.19 14.63
C PHE A 146 -7.48 -34.14 15.59
N SER A 147 -6.91 -35.31 15.89
CA SER A 147 -7.48 -36.25 16.87
C SER A 147 -7.59 -35.59 18.24
N ILE A 148 -8.73 -35.73 18.91
CA ILE A 148 -8.98 -35.06 20.20
C ILE A 148 -7.94 -35.44 21.26
N GLU A 149 -7.49 -36.69 21.27
CA GLU A 149 -6.48 -37.20 22.19
C GLU A 149 -5.10 -36.55 22.00
N ASN A 150 -4.82 -36.07 20.78
CA ASN A 150 -3.61 -35.34 20.42
C ASN A 150 -3.69 -33.85 20.82
N LEU A 151 -4.90 -33.30 21.00
CA LEU A 151 -5.10 -31.89 21.32
C LEU A 151 -5.05 -31.67 22.83
N ILE A 152 -3.92 -31.15 23.30
CA ILE A 152 -3.69 -30.90 24.72
C ILE A 152 -3.90 -29.43 25.02
N CYS A 153 -4.77 -29.13 25.98
CA CYS A 153 -4.97 -27.76 26.45
C CYS A 153 -3.97 -27.45 27.58
N VAL A 154 -3.16 -26.41 27.38
CA VAL A 154 -2.09 -25.99 28.31
C VAL A 154 -2.19 -24.50 28.61
N SER A 155 -1.81 -24.08 29.82
CA SER A 155 -1.66 -22.66 30.14
C SER A 155 -0.45 -22.06 29.42
N ARG A 156 -0.46 -20.74 29.18
CA ARG A 156 0.71 -20.04 28.59
C ARG A 156 1.96 -20.15 29.47
N LYS A 157 1.82 -20.29 30.79
CA LYS A 157 2.94 -20.50 31.73
C LYS A 157 3.57 -21.89 31.51
N GLU A 158 2.74 -22.93 31.44
CA GLU A 158 3.17 -24.30 31.14
C GLU A 158 3.82 -24.39 29.76
N LEU A 159 3.19 -23.81 28.74
CA LEU A 159 3.71 -23.79 27.38
C LEU A 159 5.11 -23.15 27.31
N ARG A 160 5.35 -22.07 28.07
CA ARG A 160 6.68 -21.45 28.16
C ARG A 160 7.72 -22.41 28.72
N VAL A 161 7.38 -23.16 29.76
CA VAL A 161 8.29 -24.13 30.39
C VAL A 161 8.52 -25.34 29.48
N LEU A 162 7.46 -25.85 28.84
CA LEU A 162 7.53 -26.91 27.85
C LEU A 162 8.50 -26.58 26.71
N ASN A 163 8.35 -25.39 26.11
CA ASN A 163 9.24 -24.93 25.04
C ASN A 163 10.67 -24.70 25.53
N LYS A 164 10.84 -24.10 26.73
CA LYS A 164 12.17 -23.82 27.30
C LYS A 164 12.99 -25.09 27.54
N PHE A 165 12.35 -26.18 27.93
CA PHE A 165 13.01 -27.45 28.23
C PHE A 165 12.86 -28.50 27.13
N GLY A 166 12.24 -28.16 25.99
CA GLY A 166 12.06 -29.10 24.87
C GLY A 166 11.25 -30.34 25.24
N LEU A 167 10.23 -30.18 26.08
CA LEU A 167 9.40 -31.28 26.63
C LEU A 167 8.22 -31.66 25.72
N ILE A 168 8.02 -30.96 24.60
CA ILE A 168 7.09 -31.37 23.54
C ILE A 168 7.85 -32.34 22.64
N LYS A 169 7.36 -33.57 22.55
CA LYS A 169 7.97 -34.66 21.77
C LYS A 169 6.99 -35.12 20.69
N ASN A 170 7.43 -36.03 19.83
CA ASN A 170 6.62 -36.57 18.73
C ASN A 170 5.60 -37.61 19.18
N ASP A 171 5.39 -37.77 20.49
CA ASP A 171 4.49 -38.74 21.07
C ASP A 171 3.60 -38.06 22.11
N VAL A 172 2.32 -38.41 22.09
CA VAL A 172 1.29 -37.78 22.90
C VAL A 172 1.51 -38.06 24.39
N GLU A 173 1.88 -39.28 24.76
CA GLU A 173 2.12 -39.67 26.15
C GLU A 173 3.38 -39.01 26.71
N LEU A 174 4.45 -38.95 25.91
CA LEU A 174 5.67 -38.21 26.26
C LEU A 174 5.40 -36.72 26.47
N THR A 175 4.55 -36.10 25.64
CA THR A 175 4.18 -34.70 25.83
C THR A 175 3.29 -34.50 27.06
N LYS A 176 2.37 -35.44 27.37
CA LYS A 176 1.57 -35.42 28.61
C LYS A 176 2.45 -35.56 29.87
N THR A 177 3.43 -36.46 29.86
CA THR A 177 4.39 -36.58 30.97
C THR A 177 5.28 -35.34 31.08
N GLY A 178 5.73 -34.78 29.95
CA GLY A 178 6.42 -33.49 29.88
C GLY A 178 5.61 -32.33 30.49
N LEU A 179 4.29 -32.30 30.28
CA LEU A 179 3.40 -31.33 30.89
C LEU A 179 3.37 -31.46 32.42
N ASN A 180 3.33 -32.68 32.95
CA ASN A 180 3.41 -32.91 34.40
C ASN A 180 4.74 -32.44 34.98
N VAL A 181 5.86 -32.71 34.30
CA VAL A 181 7.18 -32.19 34.68
C VAL A 181 7.18 -30.66 34.68
N ALA A 182 6.59 -30.03 33.66
CA ALA A 182 6.48 -28.57 33.59
C ALA A 182 5.69 -27.99 34.77
N LYS A 183 4.56 -28.61 35.15
CA LYS A 183 3.76 -28.22 36.32
C LYS A 183 4.57 -28.26 37.62
N ILE A 184 5.31 -29.36 37.84
CA ILE A 184 6.19 -29.51 39.02
C ILE A 184 7.22 -28.39 39.06
N ARG A 185 7.88 -28.10 37.93
CA ARG A 185 8.89 -27.02 37.85
C ARG A 185 8.31 -25.64 38.12
N ILE A 186 7.10 -25.35 37.61
CA ILE A 186 6.40 -24.09 37.88
C ILE A 186 6.15 -23.97 39.38
N LYS A 187 5.59 -25.01 40.01
CA LYS A 187 5.26 -24.97 41.44
C LYS A 187 6.51 -24.85 42.32
N LEU A 188 7.59 -25.55 41.98
CA LEU A 188 8.88 -25.41 42.67
C LEU A 188 9.44 -23.97 42.59
N ALA A 189 9.28 -23.31 41.44
CA ALA A 189 9.72 -21.93 41.28
C ALA A 189 8.87 -20.94 42.09
N GLU A 190 7.56 -21.16 42.20
CA GLU A 190 6.66 -20.37 43.04
C GLU A 190 7.06 -20.48 44.53
N LEU A 191 7.25 -21.70 45.04
CA LEU A 191 7.66 -21.94 46.43
C LEU A 191 9.03 -21.31 46.77
N ARG A 192 9.97 -21.29 45.82
CA ARG A 192 11.27 -20.62 46.02
C ARG A 192 11.16 -19.11 46.10
N ARG A 193 10.13 -18.51 45.48
CA ARG A 193 9.87 -17.07 45.57
C ARG A 193 9.19 -16.69 46.87
N GLU A 194 8.31 -17.54 47.38
CA GLU A 194 7.61 -17.34 48.65
C GLU A 194 8.55 -17.42 49.87
N LYS A 195 9.64 -18.19 49.76
CA LYS A 195 10.67 -18.30 50.82
C LYS A 195 11.64 -17.13 50.89
N LYS A 196 11.61 -16.21 49.93
CA LYS A 196 12.53 -15.09 49.81
C LYS A 196 11.84 -13.79 50.20
#